data_AF-A0A497HMI4-F1
#
_entry.id   AF-A0A497HMI4-F1
#
_cell.length_a   1.000
_cell.length_b   1.000
_cell.length_c   1.000
_cell.angle_alpha   90.00
_cell.angle_beta   90.00
_cell.angle_gamma   90.00
#
_symmetry.space_group_name_H-M   'P 1'
#
loop_
_entity.id
_entity.type
_entity.pdbx_description
1 polymer ?
#
loop_
_entity_poly.entity_id
_entity_poly.type
_entity_poly.pdbx_seq_one_letter_code
_entity_poly.pdbx_strand_id
1 'polypeptide(L)'
;MMKGNSVNSDKKGALITTCRKDYFSVFMLPVNIFLLVLIAYQIIVSILKRFPSPRGMYLLILILLVAESGVYLSLRLFIFPMAIATSFKIYKNGFIPAERTLGERIKRKDIYIPFDEIEIVDVIYHERYLDRDTEELPLDPEYIRKMIIHLKDGNTRTVELFWDDNKCGKKLLEILEKKGVIRKKRYTED
;
A
#
# COMPACT_ATOMS: atom_id res chain seq x y z
N MET A 1 -5.06 -23.91 -2.81
CA MET A 1 -6.25 -23.02 -2.85
C MET A 1 -6.57 -22.61 -1.40
N MET A 2 -6.04 -21.50 -0.89
CA MET A 2 -6.32 -21.06 0.49
C MET A 2 -7.79 -20.60 0.62
N LYS A 3 -8.55 -21.29 1.48
CA LYS A 3 -9.79 -20.75 2.05
C LYS A 3 -9.37 -19.54 2.89
N GLY A 4 -9.63 -18.34 2.37
CA GLY A 4 -9.45 -17.11 3.15
C GLY A 4 -10.38 -17.16 4.34
N ASN A 5 -9.86 -17.64 5.47
CA ASN A 5 -10.52 -17.64 6.76
C ASN A 5 -10.70 -16.17 7.13
N SER A 6 -11.94 -15.68 7.11
CA SER A 6 -12.30 -14.50 7.87
C SER A 6 -12.12 -14.88 9.34
N VAL A 7 -10.91 -14.70 9.86
CA VAL A 7 -10.59 -15.00 11.25
C VAL A 7 -11.51 -14.12 12.11
N ASN A 8 -12.40 -14.76 12.89
CA ASN A 8 -13.26 -14.11 13.89
C ASN A 8 -12.45 -13.11 14.71
N SER A 9 -13.02 -11.93 15.01
CA SER A 9 -12.36 -10.87 15.79
C SER A 9 -11.71 -11.41 17.08
N ASP A 10 -12.35 -12.40 17.69
CA ASP A 10 -11.98 -12.96 18.98
C ASP A 10 -10.63 -13.71 18.94
N LYS A 11 -10.25 -14.25 17.78
CA LYS A 11 -8.96 -14.95 17.63
C LYS A 11 -7.77 -13.99 17.45
N LYS A 12 -8.02 -12.76 17.02
CA LYS A 12 -6.96 -11.76 16.79
C LYS A 12 -6.43 -11.16 18.10
N GLY A 13 -7.28 -11.12 19.13
CA GLY A 13 -6.99 -10.41 20.38
C GLY A 13 -7.07 -8.89 20.22
N ALA A 14 -6.62 -8.16 21.23
CA ALA A 14 -6.65 -6.70 21.24
C ALA A 14 -5.75 -6.09 20.16
N LEU A 15 -6.21 -5.00 19.54
CA LEU A 15 -5.41 -4.20 18.62
C LEU A 15 -4.33 -3.45 19.42
N ILE A 16 -3.05 -3.67 19.06
CA ILE A 16 -1.90 -3.01 19.70
C ILE A 16 -1.63 -1.67 19.02
N THR A 17 -1.50 -1.69 17.70
CA THR A 17 -1.22 -0.48 16.90
C THR A 17 -1.80 -0.61 15.50
N THR A 18 -2.04 0.54 14.88
CA THR A 18 -2.45 0.63 13.49
C THR A 18 -1.79 1.82 12.83
N CYS A 19 -1.30 1.61 11.61
CA CYS A 19 -0.76 2.65 10.75
C CYS A 19 -1.76 2.80 9.62
N ARG A 20 -2.53 3.87 9.67
CA ARG A 20 -3.43 4.24 8.59
C ARG A 20 -2.59 5.02 7.58
N LYS A 21 -2.64 4.59 6.32
CA LYS A 21 -2.11 5.42 5.23
C LYS A 21 -2.98 6.66 5.15
N ASP A 22 -2.34 7.83 5.04
CA ASP A 22 -3.04 9.10 5.11
C ASP A 22 -4.00 9.23 3.93
N TYR A 23 -5.29 9.25 4.23
CA TYR A 23 -6.38 9.36 3.25
C TYR A 23 -6.49 10.76 2.64
N PHE A 24 -5.61 11.69 3.03
CA PHE A 24 -5.64 13.07 2.55
C PHE A 24 -5.59 13.13 1.02
N SER A 25 -4.77 12.32 0.39
CA SER A 25 -4.66 12.22 -1.07
C SER A 25 -5.91 11.60 -1.74
N VAL A 26 -6.60 10.68 -1.07
CA VAL A 26 -7.90 10.14 -1.51
C VAL A 26 -9.02 11.18 -1.36
N PHE A 27 -8.98 11.99 -0.30
CA PHE A 27 -9.97 13.04 -0.03
C PHE A 27 -9.79 14.27 -0.93
N MET A 28 -8.54 14.63 -1.22
CA MET A 28 -8.21 15.72 -2.14
C MET A 28 -8.56 15.40 -3.58
N LEU A 29 -8.76 14.12 -3.91
CA LEU A 29 -9.01 13.71 -5.27
C LEU A 29 -10.42 14.08 -5.78
N PRO A 30 -11.53 13.85 -5.05
CA PRO A 30 -12.84 14.43 -5.38
C PRO A 30 -12.79 15.95 -5.52
N VAL A 31 -12.05 16.64 -4.64
CA VAL A 31 -11.87 18.10 -4.67
C VAL A 31 -11.16 18.54 -5.94
N ASN A 32 -10.06 17.87 -6.30
CA ASN A 32 -9.29 18.15 -7.52
C ASN A 32 -10.08 17.83 -8.79
N ILE A 33 -10.87 16.74 -8.81
CA ILE A 33 -11.77 16.41 -9.93
C ILE A 33 -12.84 17.49 -10.08
N PHE A 34 -13.45 17.92 -8.97
CA PHE A 34 -14.48 18.96 -8.98
C PHE A 34 -13.92 20.30 -9.51
N LEU A 35 -12.72 20.69 -9.07
CA LEU A 35 -12.00 21.85 -9.58
C LEU A 35 -11.70 21.74 -11.09
N LEU A 36 -11.22 20.57 -11.55
CA LEU A 36 -10.97 20.32 -12.98
C LEU A 36 -12.23 20.45 -13.82
N VAL A 37 -13.37 19.91 -13.35
CA VAL A 37 -14.66 20.03 -14.02
C VAL A 37 -15.12 21.49 -14.10
N LEU A 38 -14.95 22.28 -13.04
CA LEU A 38 -15.29 23.70 -13.03
C LEU A 38 -14.44 24.51 -14.01
N ILE A 39 -13.13 24.26 -14.07
CA ILE A 39 -12.22 24.91 -15.02
C ILE A 39 -12.59 24.54 -16.46
N ALA A 40 -12.81 23.24 -16.73
CA ALA A 40 -13.23 22.76 -18.04
C ALA A 40 -14.57 23.38 -18.48
N TYR A 41 -15.54 23.48 -17.57
CA TYR A 41 -16.82 24.14 -17.84
C TYR A 41 -16.64 25.61 -18.23
N GLN A 42 -15.81 26.37 -17.50
CA GLN A 42 -15.55 27.77 -17.86
C GLN A 42 -14.87 27.92 -19.22
N ILE A 43 -13.93 27.03 -19.56
CA ILE A 43 -13.28 27.01 -20.88
C ILE A 43 -14.30 26.71 -21.99
N ILE A 44 -15.15 25.71 -21.80
CA ILE A 44 -16.22 25.32 -22.74
C ILE A 44 -17.20 26.47 -22.98
N VAL A 45 -17.71 27.11 -21.92
CA VAL A 45 -18.63 28.25 -22.04
C VAL A 45 -17.97 29.44 -22.73
N SER A 46 -16.69 29.69 -22.45
CA SER A 46 -15.93 30.77 -23.08
C SER A 46 -15.70 30.54 -24.58
N ILE A 47 -15.44 29.29 -24.99
CA ILE A 47 -15.27 28.92 -26.40
C ILE A 47 -16.61 28.97 -27.14
N LEU A 48 -17.68 28.42 -26.57
CA LEU A 48 -19.02 28.43 -27.17
C LEU A 48 -19.57 29.85 -27.38
N LYS A 49 -19.30 30.78 -26.45
CA LYS A 49 -19.66 32.20 -26.62
C LYS A 49 -18.87 32.89 -27.73
N ARG A 50 -17.63 32.46 -28.01
CA ARG A 50 -16.70 33.15 -28.91
C ARG A 50 -16.69 32.57 -30.32
N PHE A 51 -17.05 31.29 -30.48
CA PHE A 51 -17.04 30.58 -31.75
C PHE A 51 -18.26 29.66 -31.91
N PRO A 52 -19.43 30.19 -32.34
CA PRO A 52 -20.64 29.40 -32.58
C PRO A 52 -20.58 28.51 -33.84
N SER A 53 -19.44 28.47 -34.52
CA SER A 53 -19.26 27.79 -35.81
C SER A 53 -18.83 26.31 -35.64
N PRO A 54 -18.98 25.45 -36.66
CA PRO A 54 -18.64 24.03 -36.59
C PRO A 54 -17.18 23.75 -36.18
N ARG A 55 -16.25 24.67 -36.52
CA ARG A 55 -14.84 24.59 -36.10
C ARG A 55 -14.65 24.76 -34.59
N GLY A 56 -15.50 25.55 -33.94
CA GLY A 56 -15.53 25.67 -32.48
C GLY A 56 -15.98 24.37 -31.80
N MET A 57 -16.89 23.62 -32.42
CA MET A 57 -17.30 22.29 -31.92
C MET A 57 -16.16 21.27 -32.01
N TYR A 58 -15.38 21.24 -33.09
CA TYR A 58 -14.24 20.30 -33.19
C TYR A 58 -13.17 20.59 -32.12
N LEU A 59 -12.89 21.86 -31.85
CA LEU A 59 -11.98 22.25 -30.76
C LEU A 59 -12.52 21.82 -29.39
N LEU A 60 -13.84 21.94 -29.18
CA LEU A 60 -14.52 21.50 -27.97
C LEU A 60 -14.39 19.98 -27.76
N ILE A 61 -14.63 19.20 -28.82
CA ILE A 61 -14.53 17.73 -28.80
C ILE A 61 -13.10 17.29 -28.46
N LEU A 62 -12.08 17.95 -29.03
CA LEU A 62 -10.68 17.67 -28.72
C LEU A 62 -10.35 17.95 -27.25
N ILE A 63 -10.81 19.08 -26.71
CA ILE A 63 -10.60 19.44 -25.30
C ILE A 63 -11.27 18.42 -24.37
N LEU A 64 -12.49 17.98 -24.70
CA LEU A 64 -13.19 16.96 -23.93
C LEU A 64 -12.46 15.62 -23.95
N LEU A 65 -11.95 15.18 -25.10
CA LEU A 65 -11.17 13.95 -25.24
C LEU A 65 -9.88 13.98 -24.40
N VAL A 66 -9.16 15.12 -24.39
CA VAL A 66 -7.95 15.30 -23.58
C VAL A 66 -8.29 15.34 -22.08
N ALA A 67 -9.38 16.00 -21.70
CA ALA A 67 -9.83 16.04 -20.32
C ALA A 67 -10.26 14.65 -19.82
N GLU A 68 -11.03 13.90 -20.61
CA GLU A 68 -11.49 12.55 -20.26
C GLU A 68 -10.33 11.57 -20.11
N SER A 69 -9.37 11.60 -21.04
CA SER A 69 -8.15 10.78 -20.94
C SER A 69 -7.28 11.18 -19.75
N GLY A 70 -7.16 12.47 -19.43
CA GLY A 70 -6.46 12.97 -18.25
C GLY A 70 -7.09 12.53 -16.92
N VAL A 71 -8.43 12.53 -16.85
CA VAL A 71 -9.19 12.01 -15.70
C VAL A 71 -9.02 10.50 -15.58
N TYR A 72 -9.12 9.74 -16.68
CA TYR A 72 -8.91 8.30 -16.68
C TYR A 72 -7.50 7.92 -16.19
N LEU A 73 -6.46 8.60 -16.70
CA LEU A 73 -5.08 8.36 -16.27
C LEU A 73 -4.90 8.68 -14.78
N SER A 74 -5.48 9.79 -14.32
CA SER A 74 -5.40 10.19 -12.91
C SER A 74 -6.12 9.23 -11.98
N LEU A 75 -7.32 8.76 -12.36
CA LEU A 75 -8.06 7.75 -11.60
C LEU A 75 -7.23 6.45 -11.50
N ARG A 76 -6.60 6.03 -12.60
CA ARG A 76 -5.80 4.81 -12.65
C ARG A 76 -4.49 4.91 -11.86
N LEU A 77 -3.79 6.03 -11.94
CA LEU A 77 -2.47 6.21 -11.33
C LEU A 77 -2.53 6.60 -9.85
N PHE A 78 -3.51 7.40 -9.44
CA PHE A 78 -3.56 7.93 -8.07
C PHE A 78 -4.61 7.23 -7.19
N ILE A 79 -5.80 6.92 -7.72
CA ILE A 79 -6.90 6.39 -6.88
C ILE A 79 -6.76 4.89 -6.68
N PHE A 80 -6.47 4.15 -7.76
CA PHE A 80 -6.39 2.70 -7.66
C PHE A 80 -5.36 2.24 -6.62
N PRO A 81 -4.15 2.82 -6.55
CA PRO A 81 -3.20 2.48 -5.50
C PRO A 81 -3.64 2.91 -4.09
N MET A 82 -4.25 4.09 -3.93
CA MET A 82 -4.65 4.60 -2.61
C MET A 82 -5.97 4.01 -2.06
N ALA A 83 -6.95 3.69 -2.91
CA ALA A 83 -8.17 3.00 -2.48
C ALA A 83 -7.88 1.54 -2.08
N ILE A 84 -6.73 1.00 -2.51
CA ILE A 84 -6.22 -0.33 -2.18
C ILE A 84 -5.27 -0.29 -0.96
N ALA A 85 -4.88 0.90 -0.50
CA ALA A 85 -4.04 1.08 0.69
C ALA A 85 -4.76 0.60 1.95
N THR A 86 -4.55 -0.65 2.31
CA THR A 86 -4.98 -1.19 3.60
C THR A 86 -4.07 -0.68 4.71
N SER A 87 -4.66 -0.36 5.85
CA SER A 87 -3.91 0.01 7.06
C SER A 87 -3.14 -1.20 7.56
N PHE A 88 -1.86 -1.03 7.90
CA PHE A 88 -1.13 -2.01 8.68
C PHE A 88 -1.77 -2.09 10.08
N LYS A 89 -2.18 -3.29 10.51
CA LYS A 89 -2.71 -3.51 11.86
C LYS A 89 -1.91 -4.59 12.58
N ILE A 90 -1.54 -4.34 13.82
CA ILE A 90 -0.89 -5.31 14.69
C ILE A 90 -1.80 -5.59 15.86
N TYR A 91 -2.14 -6.86 16.03
CA TYR A 91 -2.94 -7.38 17.12
C TYR A 91 -2.06 -8.20 18.07
N LYS A 92 -2.61 -8.57 19.23
CA LYS A 92 -1.90 -9.37 20.22
C LYS A 92 -1.43 -10.73 19.67
N ASN A 93 -2.24 -11.36 18.83
CA ASN A 93 -1.98 -12.73 18.36
C ASN A 93 -1.44 -12.79 16.92
N GLY A 94 -1.26 -11.65 16.24
CA GLY A 94 -0.88 -11.63 14.83
C GLY A 94 -1.02 -10.24 14.23
N PHE A 95 -0.86 -10.14 12.91
CA PHE A 95 -0.92 -8.86 12.21
C PHE A 95 -1.59 -8.97 10.85
N ILE A 96 -1.94 -7.82 10.28
CA ILE A 96 -2.44 -7.67 8.92
C ILE A 96 -1.49 -6.70 8.22
N PRO A 97 -0.72 -7.15 7.21
CA PRO A 97 0.19 -6.28 6.47
C PRO A 97 -0.59 -5.24 5.67
N ALA A 98 0.06 -4.10 5.39
CA ALA A 98 -0.51 -3.06 4.54
C ALA A 98 -0.61 -3.49 3.07
N GLU A 99 0.24 -4.44 2.64
CA GLU A 99 0.28 -4.92 1.26
C GLU A 99 -0.63 -6.12 1.04
N ARG A 100 -1.25 -6.13 -0.13
CA ARG A 100 -2.01 -7.27 -0.66
C ARG A 100 -1.39 -7.73 -1.97
N THR A 101 -1.21 -9.03 -2.12
CA THR A 101 -0.84 -9.64 -3.40
C THR A 101 -1.94 -9.41 -4.45
N LEU A 102 -1.61 -9.54 -5.74
CA LEU A 102 -2.59 -9.35 -6.82
C LEU A 102 -3.83 -10.24 -6.64
N GLY A 103 -3.65 -11.48 -6.20
CA GLY A 103 -4.73 -12.42 -5.90
C GLY A 103 -5.61 -12.01 -4.71
N GLU A 104 -5.03 -11.36 -3.70
CA GLU A 104 -5.77 -10.81 -2.55
C GLU A 104 -6.52 -9.54 -2.88
N ARG A 105 -5.94 -8.68 -3.74
CA ARG A 105 -6.61 -7.49 -4.26
C ARG A 105 -7.90 -7.88 -4.99
N ILE A 106 -7.84 -8.91 -5.82
CA ILE A 106 -9.01 -9.45 -6.54
C ILE A 106 -10.05 -10.00 -5.56
N LYS A 107 -9.62 -10.70 -4.50
CA LYS A 107 -10.53 -11.32 -3.52
C LYS A 107 -11.01 -10.39 -2.41
N ARG A 108 -10.48 -9.15 -2.31
CA ARG A 108 -10.77 -8.16 -1.25
C ARG A 108 -10.71 -8.74 0.18
N LYS A 109 -9.85 -9.72 0.43
CA LYS A 109 -9.68 -10.33 1.75
C LYS A 109 -8.43 -9.78 2.43
N ASP A 110 -8.59 -9.26 3.63
CA ASP A 110 -7.46 -9.04 4.54
C ASP A 110 -6.91 -10.38 4.99
N ILE A 111 -5.62 -10.60 4.81
CA ILE A 111 -4.95 -11.79 5.34
C ILE A 111 -4.40 -11.43 6.71
N TYR A 112 -4.98 -12.09 7.72
CA TYR A 112 -4.43 -12.09 9.07
C TYR A 112 -3.37 -13.18 9.15
N ILE A 113 -2.17 -12.81 9.62
CA ILE A 113 -1.05 -13.72 9.85
C ILE A 113 -0.90 -13.88 11.37
N PRO A 114 -1.24 -15.05 11.94
CA PRO A 114 -1.03 -15.35 13.34
C PRO A 114 0.47 -15.47 13.67
N PHE A 115 0.90 -14.97 14.83
CA PHE A 115 2.32 -15.04 15.23
C PHE A 115 2.79 -16.44 15.67
N ASP A 116 1.86 -17.35 15.93
CA ASP A 116 2.12 -18.76 16.26
C ASP A 116 2.30 -19.63 15.01
N GLU A 117 1.84 -19.16 13.85
CA GLU A 117 2.03 -19.81 12.55
C GLU A 117 3.35 -19.41 11.87
N ILE A 118 4.05 -18.39 12.38
CA ILE A 118 5.36 -17.97 11.86
C ILE A 118 6.44 -18.93 12.33
N GLU A 119 7.23 -19.41 11.38
CA GLU A 119 8.40 -20.26 11.64
C GLU A 119 9.66 -19.41 11.70
N ILE A 120 9.96 -18.69 10.61
CA ILE A 120 11.17 -17.85 10.46
C ILE A 120 10.81 -16.57 9.72
N VAL A 121 11.48 -15.47 10.06
CA VAL A 121 11.40 -14.20 9.33
C VAL A 121 12.78 -13.79 8.85
N ASP A 122 12.96 -13.79 7.54
CA ASP A 122 14.16 -13.23 6.91
C ASP A 122 14.01 -11.72 6.76
N VAL A 123 14.89 -10.97 7.41
CA VAL A 123 14.94 -9.51 7.33
C VAL A 123 16.01 -9.12 6.32
N ILE A 124 15.59 -8.44 5.24
CA ILE A 124 16.49 -8.01 4.15
C ILE A 124 16.68 -6.50 4.21
N TYR A 125 17.94 -6.10 4.38
CA TYR A 125 18.34 -4.69 4.45
C TYR A 125 18.38 -4.01 3.08
N HIS A 126 18.31 -2.68 3.06
CA HIS A 126 18.47 -1.90 1.83
C HIS A 126 19.85 -2.09 1.19
N GLU A 127 19.88 -2.05 -0.14
CA GLU A 127 21.09 -2.20 -0.97
C GLU A 127 22.22 -1.24 -0.57
N ARG A 128 21.88 -0.02 -0.13
CA ARG A 128 22.86 0.98 0.36
C ARG A 128 23.69 0.53 1.57
N TYR A 129 23.34 -0.59 2.21
CA TYR A 129 24.05 -1.17 3.35
C TYR A 129 24.74 -2.51 3.01
N LEU A 130 24.89 -2.84 1.73
CA LEU A 130 25.58 -4.05 1.26
C LEU A 130 26.98 -4.23 1.86
N ASP A 131 27.71 -3.13 2.04
CA ASP A 131 29.09 -3.14 2.52
C ASP A 131 29.23 -3.35 4.04
N ARG A 132 28.11 -3.40 4.77
CA ARG A 132 28.08 -3.55 6.23
C ARG A 132 27.72 -4.97 6.62
N ASP A 133 28.25 -5.41 7.77
CA ASP A 133 27.80 -6.66 8.35
C ASP A 133 26.34 -6.52 8.79
N THR A 134 25.51 -7.46 8.38
CA THR A 134 24.08 -7.47 8.69
C THR A 134 23.83 -7.63 10.19
N GLU A 135 24.71 -8.33 10.90
CA GLU A 135 24.58 -8.49 12.35
C GLU A 135 24.75 -7.17 13.11
N GLU A 136 25.58 -6.26 12.60
CA GLU A 136 25.81 -4.92 13.17
C GLU A 136 24.69 -3.92 12.85
N LEU A 137 23.84 -4.22 11.85
CA LEU A 137 22.75 -3.33 11.48
C LEU A 137 21.60 -3.40 12.49
N PRO A 138 21.02 -2.24 12.86
CA PRO A 138 19.89 -2.19 13.78
C PRO A 138 18.65 -2.83 13.13
N LEU A 139 17.83 -3.51 13.95
CA LEU A 139 16.51 -3.99 13.54
C LEU A 139 15.49 -2.85 13.56
N ASP A 140 15.70 -1.86 12.70
CA ASP A 140 14.82 -0.69 12.53
C ASP A 140 14.26 -0.67 11.10
N PRO A 141 12.95 -0.44 10.90
CA PRO A 141 12.33 -0.39 9.57
C PRO A 141 13.02 0.55 8.59
N GLU A 142 13.71 1.60 9.04
CA GLU A 142 14.42 2.54 8.17
C GLU A 142 15.59 1.90 7.40
N TYR A 143 16.12 0.79 7.92
CA TYR A 143 17.23 0.05 7.32
C TYR A 143 16.75 -1.16 6.52
N ILE A 144 15.51 -1.60 6.77
CA ILE A 144 14.94 -2.84 6.26
C ILE A 144 14.13 -2.54 5.01
N ARG A 145 14.51 -3.15 3.89
CA ARG A 145 13.76 -3.06 2.64
C ARG A 145 12.47 -3.87 2.72
N LYS A 146 12.60 -5.14 3.13
CA LYS A 146 11.49 -6.08 3.18
C LYS A 146 11.74 -7.21 4.17
N MET A 147 10.66 -7.87 4.58
CA MET A 147 10.68 -9.07 5.40
C MET A 147 10.05 -10.22 4.62
N ILE A 148 10.70 -11.38 4.60
CA ILE A 148 10.13 -12.63 4.06
C ILE A 148 9.76 -13.52 5.24
N ILE A 149 8.47 -13.73 5.42
CA ILE A 149 7.88 -14.47 6.53
C ILE A 149 7.58 -15.87 6.04
N HIS A 150 8.27 -16.86 6.61
CA HIS A 150 8.06 -18.28 6.37
C HIS A 150 7.06 -18.80 7.40
N LEU A 151 5.95 -19.36 6.92
CA LEU A 151 4.89 -19.93 7.75
C LEU A 151 5.08 -21.45 7.86
N LYS A 152 4.61 -22.02 8.97
CA LYS A 152 4.69 -23.47 9.26
C LYS A 152 3.97 -24.36 8.24
N ASP A 153 3.08 -23.80 7.42
CA ASP A 153 2.39 -24.52 6.35
C ASP A 153 3.21 -24.56 5.03
N GLY A 154 4.45 -24.05 5.06
CA GLY A 154 5.35 -23.96 3.92
C GLY A 154 5.09 -22.75 3.01
N ASN A 155 4.11 -21.90 3.31
CA ASN A 155 3.88 -20.68 2.54
C ASN A 155 4.83 -19.56 2.98
N THR A 156 5.23 -18.73 2.03
CA THR A 156 6.05 -17.54 2.29
C THR A 156 5.28 -16.27 2.00
N ARG A 157 5.59 -15.22 2.77
CA ARG A 157 4.94 -13.92 2.68
C ARG A 157 5.95 -12.79 2.75
N THR A 158 6.04 -12.03 1.65
CA THR A 158 6.80 -10.80 1.61
C THR A 158 5.98 -9.65 2.19
N VAL A 159 6.60 -8.90 3.09
CA VAL A 159 6.05 -7.66 3.67
C VAL A 159 7.07 -6.57 3.45
N GLU A 160 6.75 -5.59 2.60
CA GLU A 160 7.55 -4.38 2.46
C GLU A 160 7.13 -3.35 3.53
N LEU A 161 8.13 -2.73 4.18
CA LEU A 161 7.90 -1.69 5.17
C LEU A 161 8.08 -0.32 4.51
N PHE A 162 6.99 0.39 4.27
CA PHE A 162 7.04 1.77 3.77
C PHE A 162 7.28 2.76 4.90
N TRP A 163 7.68 3.99 4.55
CA TRP A 163 7.99 5.04 5.52
C TRP A 163 6.77 5.36 6.42
N ASP A 164 5.56 5.31 5.87
CA ASP A 164 4.30 5.51 6.62
C ASP A 164 3.99 4.37 7.61
N ASP A 165 4.61 3.20 7.42
CA ASP A 165 4.40 2.02 8.24
C ASP A 165 5.44 1.92 9.38
N ASN A 166 6.38 2.86 9.51
CA ASN A 166 7.54 2.74 10.39
C ASN A 166 7.16 2.45 11.87
N LYS A 167 6.14 3.12 12.42
CA LYS A 167 5.65 2.85 13.78
C LYS A 167 5.15 1.40 13.95
N CYS A 168 4.46 0.87 12.95
CA CYS A 168 3.98 -0.51 12.95
C CYS A 168 5.13 -1.48 12.69
N GLY A 169 6.01 -1.18 11.75
CA GLY A 169 7.23 -1.94 11.50
C GLY A 169 8.08 -2.12 12.76
N LYS A 170 8.34 -1.04 13.51
CA LYS A 170 9.08 -1.11 14.78
C LYS A 170 8.40 -2.04 15.78
N LYS A 171 7.09 -1.92 15.93
CA LYS A 171 6.35 -2.76 16.88
C LYS A 171 6.29 -4.23 16.44
N LEU A 172 6.19 -4.48 15.14
CA LEU A 172 6.22 -5.83 14.59
C LEU A 172 7.58 -6.48 14.84
N LEU A 173 8.67 -5.78 14.50
CA LEU A 173 10.03 -6.26 14.72
C LEU A 173 10.30 -6.54 16.19
N GLU A 174 9.88 -5.67 17.11
CA GLU A 174 10.00 -5.90 18.55
C GLU A 174 9.30 -7.20 19.00
N ILE A 175 8.11 -7.50 18.44
CA ILE A 175 7.36 -8.73 18.77
C ILE A 175 8.05 -9.96 18.19
N LEU A 176 8.54 -9.88 16.95
CA LEU A 176 9.22 -10.97 16.26
C LEU A 176 10.60 -11.27 16.89
N GLU A 177 11.33 -10.24 17.31
CA GLU A 177 12.60 -10.35 18.01
C GLU A 177 12.41 -11.05 19.36
N LYS A 178 11.39 -10.64 20.14
CA LYS A 178 11.03 -11.32 21.41
C LYS A 178 10.65 -12.80 21.22
N LYS A 179 10.18 -13.17 20.03
CA LYS A 179 9.86 -14.56 19.67
C LYS A 179 11.08 -15.35 19.17
N GLY A 180 12.21 -14.68 18.92
CA GLY A 180 13.44 -15.33 18.45
C GLY A 180 13.33 -15.92 17.04
N VAL A 181 12.41 -15.40 16.20
CA VAL A 181 12.15 -15.94 14.85
C VAL A 181 12.86 -15.16 13.74
N ILE A 182 13.61 -14.10 14.08
CA ILE A 182 14.28 -13.23 13.10
C ILE A 182 15.62 -13.82 12.68
N ARG A 183 15.84 -13.87 11.37
CA ARG A 183 17.14 -14.09 10.74
C ARG A 183 17.48 -12.88 9.87
N LYS A 184 18.63 -12.27 10.12
CA LYS A 184 19.16 -11.17 9.30
C LYS A 184 19.79 -11.76 8.04
N LYS A 185 19.45 -11.20 6.88
CA LYS A 185 20.01 -11.62 5.58
C LYS A 185 20.58 -10.44 4.82
N ARG A 186 21.59 -10.75 4.00
CA ARG A 186 22.17 -9.77 3.06
C ARG A 186 21.22 -9.56 1.89
N TYR A 187 21.31 -8.39 1.27
CA TYR A 187 20.54 -8.05 0.08
C TYR A 187 20.78 -9.04 -1.09
N THR A 188 21.97 -9.64 -1.17
CA THR A 188 22.34 -10.62 -2.21
C THR A 188 21.79 -12.03 -1.98
N GLU A 189 21.09 -12.29 -0.88
CA GLU A 189 20.57 -13.61 -0.49
C GLU A 189 19.05 -13.75 -0.73
N ASP A 190 18.52 -12.88 -1.61
CA ASP A 190 17.14 -12.83 -2.07
C ASP A 190 16.86 -13.84 -3.19
#